data_AF-A0A444S3C2-F1
#
_entry.id   AF-A0A444S3C2-F1
#
_cell.length_a   1.000
_cell.length_b   1.000
_cell.length_c   1.000
_cell.angle_alpha   90.00
_cell.angle_beta   90.00
_cell.angle_gamma   90.00
#
_symmetry.space_group_name_H-M   'P 1'
#
loop_
_entity.id
_entity.type
_entity.pdbx_description
1 polymer ?
#
loop_
_entity_poly.entity_id
_entity_poly.type
_entity_poly.pdbx_seq_one_letter_code
_entity_poly.pdbx_strand_id
1 'polypeptide(L)'
;MDLITVDTVSYSFLLSAYYMWNRQSRAAFITMGTTVRAAQFIGLNQEECWGDIDTVERQTRRYVWWSVFIGAGFISMSWGTPPMLIETNCHVQQPLDVEDSSEQCPKFGSTEIYEDGQSRPVTVGSYNRFKAKMYKIANSIMHQIYFTQHNESEELCQSISKLHQRLLAWERSIPPELRSESHPPNTIEDGEDAALKRIFALQALTLQVSYDNV
;
A
#
# COMPACT_ATOMS: atom_id res chain seq x y z
N MET A 1 10.86 15.19 -27.52
CA MET A 1 10.02 15.66 -26.41
C MET A 1 10.00 14.52 -25.42
N ASP A 2 10.63 14.69 -24.26
CA ASP A 2 10.78 13.60 -23.27
C ASP A 2 9.39 13.25 -22.72
N LEU A 3 8.83 12.15 -23.21
CA LEU A 3 7.49 11.72 -22.83
C LEU A 3 7.60 10.97 -21.50
N ILE A 4 7.01 11.52 -20.44
CA ILE A 4 6.81 10.78 -19.20
C ILE A 4 5.76 9.70 -19.49
N THR A 5 6.10 8.44 -19.23
CA THR A 5 5.24 7.27 -19.42
C THR A 5 5.11 6.46 -18.13
N VAL A 6 4.20 5.48 -18.12
CA VAL A 6 4.07 4.53 -17.00
C VAL A 6 5.40 3.83 -16.71
N ASP A 7 6.14 3.43 -17.75
CA ASP A 7 7.47 2.79 -17.60
C ASP A 7 8.49 3.71 -16.92
N THR A 8 8.49 5.00 -17.26
CA THR A 8 9.40 5.96 -16.60
C THR A 8 9.08 6.14 -15.11
N VAL A 9 7.79 6.10 -14.74
CA VAL A 9 7.34 6.13 -13.34
C VAL A 9 7.77 4.85 -12.62
N SER A 10 7.55 3.68 -13.24
CA SER A 10 7.98 2.39 -12.71
C SER A 10 9.50 2.33 -12.49
N TYR A 11 10.29 2.79 -13.46
CA TYR A 11 11.74 2.87 -13.34
C TYR A 11 12.17 3.77 -12.18
N SER A 12 11.60 4.99 -12.09
CA SER A 12 11.91 5.94 -11.03
C SER A 12 11.51 5.39 -9.65
N PHE A 13 10.39 4.68 -9.55
CA PHE A 13 9.97 3.99 -8.32
C PHE A 13 10.99 2.92 -7.90
N LEU A 14 11.40 2.05 -8.83
CA LEU A 14 12.40 1.02 -8.57
C LEU A 14 13.75 1.61 -8.16
N LEU A 15 14.16 2.71 -8.79
CA LEU A 15 15.37 3.45 -8.44
C LEU A 15 15.29 4.01 -7.00
N SER A 16 14.14 4.57 -6.62
CA SER A 16 13.90 5.01 -5.25
C SER A 16 14.01 3.85 -4.24
N ALA A 17 13.45 2.68 -4.57
CA ALA A 17 13.54 1.50 -3.73
C ALA A 17 14.99 0.99 -3.62
N TYR A 18 15.74 1.02 -4.72
CA TYR A 18 17.16 0.70 -4.73
C TYR A 18 17.97 1.61 -3.80
N TYR A 19 17.75 2.93 -3.86
CA TYR A 19 18.41 3.87 -2.96
C TYR A 19 18.08 3.60 -1.49
N MET A 20 16.83 3.24 -1.19
CA MET A 20 16.41 2.85 0.15
C MET A 20 17.21 1.64 0.64
N TRP A 21 17.28 0.59 -0.18
CA TRP A 21 17.99 -0.64 0.16
C TRP A 21 19.49 -0.43 0.40
N ASN A 22 20.09 0.51 -0.34
CA ASN A 22 21.49 0.89 -0.22
C ASN A 22 21.76 1.99 0.82
N ARG A 23 20.78 2.25 1.72
CA ARG A 23 20.88 3.26 2.80
C ARG A 23 21.15 4.68 2.32
N GLN A 24 20.77 5.01 1.09
CA GLN A 24 20.86 6.35 0.52
C GLN A 24 19.55 7.11 0.73
N SER A 25 19.16 7.32 1.98
CA SER A 25 17.82 7.82 2.37
C SER A 25 17.44 9.15 1.71
N ARG A 26 18.37 10.11 1.60
CA ARG A 26 18.09 11.39 0.92
C ARG A 26 17.80 11.22 -0.57
N ALA A 27 18.58 10.37 -1.25
CA ALA A 27 18.37 10.07 -2.66
C ALA A 27 17.04 9.35 -2.87
N ALA A 28 16.72 8.38 -2.01
CA ALA A 28 15.42 7.70 -2.01
C ALA A 28 14.26 8.68 -1.80
N PHE A 29 14.34 9.59 -0.82
CA PHE A 29 13.31 10.60 -0.58
C PHE A 29 13.05 11.50 -1.79
N ILE A 30 14.12 12.07 -2.35
CA ILE A 30 14.02 12.97 -3.50
C ILE A 30 13.47 12.21 -4.70
N THR A 31 13.98 11.01 -4.97
CA THR A 31 13.56 10.18 -6.11
C THR A 31 12.11 9.72 -5.96
N MET A 32 11.65 9.39 -4.75
CA MET A 32 10.22 9.10 -4.52
C MET A 32 9.37 10.33 -4.78
N GLY A 33 9.79 11.50 -4.32
CA GLY A 33 9.11 12.77 -4.59
C GLY A 33 8.97 13.05 -6.09
N THR A 34 10.03 12.85 -6.87
CA THR A 34 9.97 13.01 -8.34
C THR A 34 9.08 11.95 -8.99
N THR A 35 9.12 10.71 -8.49
CA THR A 35 8.25 9.61 -8.94
C THR A 35 6.78 9.96 -8.74
N VAL A 36 6.41 10.45 -7.56
CA VAL A 36 5.05 10.89 -7.24
C VAL A 36 4.60 12.02 -8.17
N ARG A 37 5.47 13.01 -8.42
CA ARG A 37 5.16 14.12 -9.35
C ARG A 37 4.99 13.65 -10.78
N ALA A 38 5.84 12.74 -11.26
CA ALA A 38 5.72 12.15 -12.59
C ALA A 38 4.41 11.36 -12.73
N ALA A 39 4.04 10.56 -11.71
CA ALA A 39 2.79 9.82 -11.70
C ALA A 39 1.55 10.74 -11.77
N GLN A 40 1.54 11.80 -10.97
CA GLN A 40 0.48 12.81 -11.00
C GLN A 40 0.42 13.55 -12.35
N PHE A 41 1.57 13.88 -12.93
CA PHE A 41 1.65 14.59 -14.21
C PHE A 41 0.98 13.84 -15.35
N ILE A 42 1.13 12.51 -15.40
CA ILE A 42 0.48 11.67 -16.42
C ILE A 42 -0.91 11.17 -16.00
N GLY A 43 -1.44 11.66 -14.86
CA GLY A 43 -2.79 11.32 -14.40
C GLY A 43 -2.95 9.88 -13.88
N LEU A 44 -1.87 9.22 -13.43
CA LEU A 44 -1.95 7.87 -12.85
C LEU A 44 -2.86 7.81 -11.61
N ASN A 45 -3.11 8.94 -10.95
CA ASN A 45 -3.98 9.01 -9.76
C ASN A 45 -5.47 9.20 -10.09
N GLN A 46 -5.83 9.33 -11.37
CA GLN A 46 -7.18 9.59 -11.86
C GLN A 46 -7.58 8.54 -12.91
N GLU A 47 -8.13 7.42 -12.46
CA GLU A 47 -8.44 6.29 -13.35
C GLU A 47 -9.49 6.62 -14.43
N GLU A 48 -10.42 7.53 -14.12
CA GLU A 48 -11.42 8.04 -15.06
C GLU A 48 -10.81 8.78 -16.27
N CYS A 49 -9.60 9.31 -16.13
CA CYS A 49 -8.91 10.05 -17.18
C CYS A 49 -8.08 9.16 -18.12
N TRP A 50 -7.97 7.86 -17.88
CA TRP A 50 -7.10 6.98 -18.68
C TRP A 50 -7.61 6.71 -20.10
N GLY A 51 -8.86 7.04 -20.39
CA GLY A 51 -9.50 6.80 -21.68
C GLY A 51 -9.81 5.32 -21.92
N ASP A 52 -9.97 4.99 -23.20
CA ASP A 52 -10.19 3.62 -23.65
C ASP A 52 -8.84 2.90 -23.77
N ILE A 53 -8.56 2.05 -22.78
CA ILE A 53 -7.36 1.21 -22.68
C ILE A 53 -7.81 -0.21 -22.39
N ASP A 54 -7.02 -1.18 -22.83
CA ASP A 54 -7.31 -2.58 -22.56
C ASP A 54 -7.24 -2.91 -21.05
N THR A 55 -7.75 -4.09 -20.71
CA THR A 55 -7.82 -4.55 -19.31
C THR A 55 -6.44 -4.75 -18.68
N VAL A 56 -5.44 -5.16 -19.47
CA VAL A 56 -4.09 -5.46 -19.01
C VAL A 56 -3.38 -4.16 -18.64
N GLU A 57 -3.34 -3.20 -19.55
CA GLU A 57 -2.79 -1.85 -19.34
C GLU A 57 -3.48 -1.15 -18.17
N ARG A 58 -4.80 -1.30 -18.04
CA ARG A 58 -5.55 -0.77 -16.90
C ARG A 58 -5.07 -1.36 -15.56
N GLN A 59 -4.90 -2.68 -15.47
CA GLN A 59 -4.37 -3.30 -14.27
C GLN A 59 -2.92 -2.87 -14.01
N THR A 60 -2.08 -2.81 -15.03
CA THR A 60 -0.69 -2.35 -14.93
C THR A 60 -0.62 -0.95 -14.32
N ARG A 61 -1.44 0.01 -14.80
CA ARG A 61 -1.50 1.37 -14.23
C ARG A 61 -1.94 1.37 -12.77
N ARG A 62 -2.95 0.55 -12.40
CA ARG A 62 -3.36 0.40 -11.00
C ARG A 62 -2.21 -0.12 -10.14
N TYR A 63 -1.52 -1.16 -10.58
CA TYR A 63 -0.37 -1.72 -9.86
C TYR A 63 0.72 -0.67 -9.65
N VAL A 64 1.14 0.02 -10.72
CA VAL A 64 2.17 1.06 -10.65
C VAL A 64 1.76 2.18 -9.70
N TRP A 65 0.52 2.68 -9.82
CA TRP A 65 0.00 3.71 -8.92
C TRP A 65 0.02 3.27 -7.45
N TRP A 66 -0.48 2.07 -7.14
CA TRP A 66 -0.54 1.58 -5.77
C TRP A 66 0.84 1.26 -5.19
N SER A 67 1.79 0.80 -6.01
CA SER A 67 3.20 0.68 -5.60
C SER A 67 3.79 2.03 -5.22
N VAL A 68 3.59 3.07 -6.04
CA VAL A 68 4.02 4.45 -5.74
C VAL A 68 3.33 4.97 -4.48
N PHE A 69 2.02 4.74 -4.33
CA PHE A 69 1.25 5.19 -3.16
C PHE A 69 1.78 4.60 -1.86
N ILE A 70 1.93 3.27 -1.81
CA ILE A 70 2.46 2.55 -0.65
C ILE A 70 3.90 2.99 -0.35
N GLY A 71 4.74 3.09 -1.39
CA GLY A 71 6.14 3.50 -1.24
C GLY A 71 6.29 4.92 -0.69
N ALA A 72 5.49 5.86 -1.20
CA ALA A 72 5.47 7.24 -0.72
C ALA A 72 5.02 7.32 0.75
N GLY A 73 3.97 6.59 1.13
CA GLY A 73 3.52 6.50 2.53
C GLY A 73 4.60 5.92 3.46
N PHE A 74 5.22 4.81 3.05
CA PHE A 74 6.31 4.19 3.80
C PHE A 74 7.47 5.16 4.04
N ILE A 75 7.90 5.85 2.97
CA ILE A 75 8.97 6.84 3.01
C ILE A 75 8.62 8.01 3.93
N SER A 76 7.42 8.57 3.78
CA SER A 76 7.01 9.73 4.58
C SER A 76 6.97 9.41 6.06
N MET A 77 6.39 8.26 6.42
CA MET A 77 6.31 7.77 7.81
C MET A 77 7.69 7.46 8.39
N SER A 78 8.52 6.73 7.65
CA SER A 78 9.86 6.31 8.13
C SER A 78 10.77 7.50 8.47
N TRP A 79 10.55 8.66 7.84
CA TRP A 79 11.36 9.86 8.04
C TRP A 79 10.62 11.00 8.74
N GLY A 80 9.39 10.80 9.20
CA GLY A 80 8.60 11.83 9.89
C GLY A 80 8.35 13.07 9.02
N THR A 81 8.18 12.89 7.72
CA THR A 81 7.93 13.99 6.78
C THR A 81 6.44 14.09 6.44
N PRO A 82 5.97 15.27 5.97
CA PRO A 82 4.61 15.38 5.44
C PRO A 82 4.32 14.31 4.38
N PRO A 83 3.07 13.80 4.31
CA PRO A 83 2.68 12.87 3.26
C PRO A 83 2.89 13.49 1.88
N MET A 84 3.52 12.75 0.97
CA MET A 84 3.63 13.17 -0.43
C MET A 84 2.29 13.11 -1.17
N LEU A 85 1.36 12.29 -0.65
CA LEU A 85 0.06 11.99 -1.23
C LEU A 85 -1.04 12.15 -0.18
N ILE A 86 -2.19 12.64 -0.61
CA ILE A 86 -3.38 12.82 0.23
C ILE A 86 -4.44 11.82 -0.25
N GLU A 87 -5.14 11.20 0.70
CA GLU A 87 -6.19 10.20 0.43
C GLU A 87 -7.24 10.70 -0.57
N THR A 88 -7.63 11.98 -0.48
CA THR A 88 -8.69 12.60 -1.30
C THR A 88 -8.35 12.75 -2.77
N ASN A 89 -7.07 12.67 -3.15
CA ASN A 89 -6.63 12.86 -4.55
C ASN A 89 -6.38 11.53 -5.27
N CYS A 90 -6.70 10.41 -4.63
CA CYS A 90 -6.50 9.07 -5.13
C CYS A 90 -7.81 8.46 -5.61
N HIS A 91 -8.05 8.50 -6.92
CA HIS A 91 -9.26 7.98 -7.57
C HIS A 91 -8.90 6.82 -8.50
N VAL A 92 -8.24 5.82 -7.93
CA VAL A 92 -7.80 4.61 -8.64
C VAL A 92 -8.32 3.42 -7.87
N GLN A 93 -8.89 2.44 -8.56
CA GLN A 93 -9.36 1.23 -7.91
C GLN A 93 -8.19 0.33 -7.49
N GLN A 94 -8.40 -0.50 -6.47
CA GLN A 94 -7.42 -1.53 -6.12
C GLN A 94 -7.19 -2.50 -7.29
N PRO A 95 -5.94 -3.00 -7.47
CA PRO A 95 -5.66 -3.95 -8.53
C PRO A 95 -6.31 -5.30 -8.21
N LEU A 96 -6.79 -5.96 -9.26
CA LEU A 96 -7.20 -7.36 -9.21
C LEU A 96 -5.95 -8.25 -9.19
N ASP A 97 -6.05 -9.44 -8.64
CA ASP A 97 -4.93 -10.38 -8.67
C ASP A 97 -4.60 -10.80 -10.11
N VAL A 98 -3.33 -10.65 -10.49
CA VAL A 98 -2.76 -11.33 -11.66
C VAL A 98 -2.44 -12.78 -11.32
N GLU A 99 -2.27 -13.63 -12.35
CA GLU A 99 -2.05 -15.08 -12.20
C GLU A 99 -1.01 -15.42 -11.11
N ASP A 100 0.16 -14.77 -11.13
CA ASP A 100 1.26 -14.97 -10.16
C ASP A 100 0.97 -14.52 -8.71
N SER A 101 -0.11 -13.76 -8.50
CA SER A 101 -0.51 -13.23 -7.19
C SER A 101 -1.85 -13.78 -6.68
N SER A 102 -2.47 -14.68 -7.45
CA SER A 102 -3.79 -15.25 -7.18
C SER A 102 -3.76 -16.45 -6.24
N GLU A 103 -2.56 -16.91 -5.85
CA GLU A 103 -2.37 -18.05 -4.97
C GLU A 103 -2.84 -17.75 -3.54
N GLN A 104 -3.50 -18.72 -2.92
CA GLN A 104 -4.03 -18.64 -1.56
C GLN A 104 -3.10 -19.32 -0.57
N CYS A 105 -3.04 -18.81 0.67
CA CYS A 105 -2.24 -19.47 1.70
C CYS A 105 -2.78 -20.88 1.98
N PRO A 106 -1.93 -21.93 1.92
CA PRO A 106 -2.37 -23.29 2.19
C PRO A 106 -2.99 -23.41 3.59
N LYS A 107 -4.10 -24.16 3.70
CA LYS A 107 -4.90 -24.35 4.93
C LYS A 107 -5.71 -23.13 5.41
N PHE A 108 -5.66 -22.02 4.68
CA PHE A 108 -6.56 -20.89 4.90
C PHE A 108 -7.61 -20.84 3.79
N GLY A 109 -8.75 -20.22 4.10
CA GLY A 109 -9.87 -20.07 3.19
C GLY A 109 -10.66 -18.78 3.46
N SER A 110 -9.98 -17.77 4.01
CA SER A 110 -10.60 -16.49 4.31
C SER A 110 -10.90 -15.75 3.01
N THR A 111 -11.84 -14.81 3.11
CA THR A 111 -12.23 -13.98 1.97
C THR A 111 -12.09 -12.51 2.34
N GLU A 112 -11.85 -11.68 1.34
CA GLU A 112 -11.88 -10.23 1.46
C GLU A 112 -12.95 -9.63 0.54
N ILE A 113 -13.46 -8.48 0.95
CA ILE A 113 -14.44 -7.72 0.15
C ILE A 113 -13.67 -6.72 -0.72
N TYR A 114 -13.85 -6.84 -2.03
CA TYR A 114 -13.29 -5.94 -3.02
C TYR A 114 -14.13 -4.66 -3.15
N GLU A 115 -13.62 -3.66 -3.85
CA GLU A 115 -14.31 -2.36 -4.04
C GLU A 115 -15.60 -2.48 -4.87
N ASP A 116 -15.75 -3.56 -5.64
CA ASP A 116 -16.99 -3.93 -6.34
C ASP A 116 -18.02 -4.64 -5.45
N GLY A 117 -17.72 -4.80 -4.15
CA GLY A 117 -18.56 -5.47 -3.17
C GLY A 117 -18.52 -7.00 -3.24
N GLN A 118 -17.75 -7.58 -4.16
CA GLN A 118 -17.63 -9.04 -4.27
C GLN A 118 -16.69 -9.59 -3.21
N SER A 119 -17.10 -10.70 -2.61
CA SER A 119 -16.24 -11.50 -1.74
C SER A 119 -15.36 -12.41 -2.60
N ARG A 120 -14.04 -12.29 -2.44
CA ARG A 120 -13.05 -13.11 -3.15
C ARG A 120 -12.05 -13.69 -2.14
N PRO A 121 -11.38 -14.80 -2.47
CA PRO A 121 -10.38 -15.37 -1.58
C PRO A 121 -9.23 -14.39 -1.30
N VAL A 122 -8.63 -14.54 -0.12
CA VAL A 122 -7.40 -13.83 0.21
C VAL A 122 -6.22 -14.53 -0.46
N THR A 123 -5.38 -13.74 -1.12
CA THR A 123 -4.28 -14.20 -1.96
C THR A 123 -2.99 -13.48 -1.61
N VAL A 124 -1.90 -13.84 -2.28
CA VAL A 124 -0.62 -13.12 -2.20
C VAL A 124 -0.80 -11.63 -2.52
N GLY A 125 -1.69 -11.30 -3.45
CA GLY A 125 -2.01 -9.91 -3.84
C GLY A 125 -2.77 -9.13 -2.76
N SER A 126 -3.54 -9.80 -1.89
CA SER A 126 -4.32 -9.16 -0.82
C SER A 126 -3.46 -8.32 0.11
N TYR A 127 -2.23 -8.74 0.40
CA TYR A 127 -1.29 -7.98 1.22
C TYR A 127 -1.13 -6.53 0.75
N ASN A 128 -0.96 -6.30 -0.56
CA ASN A 128 -0.80 -4.95 -1.10
C ASN A 128 -2.09 -4.12 -0.93
N ARG A 129 -3.27 -4.74 -1.07
CA ARG A 129 -4.57 -4.07 -0.83
C ARG A 129 -4.74 -3.68 0.63
N PHE A 130 -4.42 -4.57 1.57
CA PHE A 130 -4.46 -4.26 3.01
C PHE A 130 -3.45 -3.17 3.39
N LYS A 131 -2.23 -3.25 2.84
CA LYS A 131 -1.18 -2.24 3.05
C LYS A 131 -1.57 -0.88 2.48
N ALA A 132 -2.18 -0.83 1.29
CA ALA A 132 -2.72 0.40 0.72
C ALA A 132 -3.81 1.02 1.60
N LYS A 133 -4.77 0.22 2.10
CA LYS A 133 -5.81 0.66 3.05
C LYS A 133 -5.18 1.25 4.32
N MET A 134 -4.14 0.62 4.86
CA MET A 134 -3.40 1.13 6.02
C MET A 134 -2.78 2.50 5.74
N TYR A 135 -2.03 2.65 4.63
CA TYR A 135 -1.37 3.92 4.30
C TYR A 135 -2.35 5.05 3.98
N LYS A 136 -3.57 4.75 3.49
CA LYS A 136 -4.63 5.77 3.41
C LYS A 136 -4.95 6.36 4.78
N ILE A 137 -5.13 5.50 5.80
CA ILE A 137 -5.40 5.93 7.17
C ILE A 137 -4.18 6.67 7.75
N ALA A 138 -2.98 6.12 7.58
CA ALA A 138 -1.75 6.71 8.11
C ALA A 138 -1.42 8.07 7.48
N ASN A 139 -1.62 8.25 6.17
CA ASN A 139 -1.45 9.55 5.51
C ASN A 139 -2.47 10.57 6.04
N SER A 140 -3.71 10.14 6.32
CA SER A 140 -4.74 10.99 6.92
C SER A 140 -4.39 11.40 8.36
N ILE A 141 -3.86 10.48 9.18
CA ILE A 141 -3.29 10.75 10.52
C ILE A 141 -2.16 11.76 10.42
N MET A 142 -1.17 11.49 9.57
CA MET A 142 0.00 12.31 9.41
C MET A 142 -0.38 13.74 8.97
N HIS A 143 -1.23 13.86 7.95
CA HIS A 143 -1.69 15.16 7.47
C HIS A 143 -2.51 15.91 8.52
N GLN A 144 -3.54 15.27 9.11
CA GLN A 144 -4.47 15.96 10.01
C GLN A 144 -3.86 16.27 11.37
N ILE A 145 -3.05 15.38 11.97
CA ILE A 145 -2.59 15.56 13.35
C ILE A 145 -1.29 16.37 13.39
N TYR A 146 -0.36 16.12 12.47
CA TYR A 146 0.99 16.68 12.55
C TYR A 146 1.20 17.92 11.67
N PHE A 147 0.45 18.06 10.58
CA PHE A 147 0.71 19.11 9.57
C PHE A 147 -0.46 20.07 9.30
N THR A 148 -1.64 19.84 9.88
CA THR A 148 -2.75 20.80 9.84
C THR A 148 -2.81 21.61 11.14
N GLN A 149 -2.94 22.93 11.03
CA GLN A 149 -3.22 23.78 12.19
C GLN A 149 -4.69 23.62 12.58
N HIS A 150 -4.93 23.18 13.82
CA HIS A 150 -6.27 23.17 14.41
C HIS A 150 -6.47 24.43 15.21
N ASN A 151 -7.55 25.15 14.94
CA ASN A 151 -7.90 26.36 15.68
C ASN A 151 -8.53 26.02 17.05
N GLU A 152 -9.15 24.84 17.17
CA GLU A 152 -9.83 24.40 18.38
C GLU A 152 -9.36 22.99 18.82
N SER A 153 -9.10 22.84 20.11
CA SER A 153 -8.63 21.57 20.71
C SER A 153 -9.66 20.44 20.59
N GLU A 154 -10.95 20.78 20.58
CA GLU A 154 -12.04 19.80 20.49
C GLU A 154 -12.10 19.13 19.11
N GLU A 155 -11.92 19.91 18.03
CA GLU A 155 -11.87 19.40 16.66
C GLU A 155 -10.70 18.43 16.45
N LEU A 156 -9.54 18.73 17.05
CA LEU A 156 -8.38 17.86 17.04
C LEU A 156 -8.67 16.54 17.77
N CYS A 157 -9.23 16.59 18.99
CA CYS A 157 -9.58 15.40 19.77
C CYS A 157 -10.59 14.49 19.05
N GLN A 158 -11.59 15.08 18.39
CA GLN A 158 -12.56 14.33 17.58
C GLN A 158 -11.90 13.67 16.36
N SER A 159 -11.00 14.40 15.68
CA SER A 159 -10.25 13.89 14.53
C SER A 159 -9.34 12.71 14.90
N ILE A 160 -8.58 12.84 15.99
CA ILE A 160 -7.73 11.77 16.54
C ILE A 160 -8.58 10.53 16.86
N SER A 161 -9.70 10.73 17.56
CA SER A 161 -10.59 9.64 17.97
C SER A 161 -11.17 8.90 16.75
N LYS A 162 -11.61 9.63 15.73
CA LYS A 162 -12.14 9.06 14.49
C LYS A 162 -11.09 8.27 13.72
N LEU A 163 -9.86 8.79 13.62
CA LEU A 163 -8.78 8.12 12.91
C LEU A 163 -8.28 6.88 13.66
N HIS A 164 -8.20 6.95 15.00
CA HIS A 164 -7.87 5.80 15.83
C HIS A 164 -8.90 4.68 15.68
N GLN A 165 -10.19 5.01 15.66
CA GLN A 165 -11.24 4.02 15.40
C GLN A 165 -11.14 3.38 14.01
N ARG A 166 -10.81 4.16 12.97
CA ARG A 166 -10.57 3.64 11.62
C ARG A 166 -9.39 2.67 11.60
N LEU A 167 -8.30 3.01 12.29
CA LEU A 167 -7.10 2.20 12.39
C LEU A 167 -7.37 0.86 13.09
N LEU A 168 -8.06 0.88 14.24
CA LEU A 168 -8.47 -0.34 14.95
C LEU A 168 -9.46 -1.20 14.14
N ALA A 169 -10.40 -0.58 13.42
CA ALA A 169 -11.33 -1.30 12.56
C ALA A 169 -10.59 -1.99 11.41
N TRP A 170 -9.58 -1.32 10.84
CA TRP A 170 -8.71 -1.92 9.84
C TRP A 170 -7.92 -3.10 10.41
N GLU A 171 -7.28 -2.95 11.58
CA GLU A 171 -6.52 -4.03 12.23
C GLU A 171 -7.38 -5.28 12.48
N ARG A 172 -8.62 -5.09 12.94
CA ARG A 172 -9.58 -6.19 13.14
C ARG A 172 -10.02 -6.86 11.83
N SER A 173 -9.99 -6.14 10.72
CA SER A 173 -10.36 -6.67 9.40
C SER A 173 -9.28 -7.54 8.75
N ILE A 174 -8.05 -7.56 9.28
CA ILE A 174 -6.96 -8.34 8.72
C ILE A 174 -7.27 -9.84 8.84
N PRO A 175 -7.21 -10.61 7.73
CA PRO A 175 -7.46 -12.04 7.74
C PRO A 175 -6.34 -12.81 8.45
N PRO A 176 -6.63 -13.99 9.03
CA PRO A 176 -5.68 -14.73 9.85
C PRO A 176 -4.36 -15.05 9.13
N GLU A 177 -4.38 -15.39 7.84
CA GLU A 177 -3.17 -15.64 7.05
C GLU A 177 -2.25 -14.42 6.87
N LEU A 178 -2.75 -13.20 7.10
CA LEU A 178 -1.94 -11.97 7.10
C LEU A 178 -1.62 -11.48 8.52
N ARG A 179 -1.93 -12.28 9.55
CA ARG A 179 -1.58 -12.01 10.95
C ARG A 179 -0.31 -12.74 11.35
N SER A 180 0.58 -12.05 12.05
CA SER A 180 1.87 -12.64 12.44
C SER A 180 1.71 -13.82 13.40
N GLU A 181 0.64 -13.87 14.20
CA GLU A 181 0.40 -14.96 15.16
C GLU A 181 0.06 -16.30 14.48
N SER A 182 -0.39 -16.26 13.23
CA SER A 182 -0.79 -17.45 12.46
C SER A 182 0.40 -18.22 11.87
N HIS A 183 1.61 -17.66 11.93
CA HIS A 183 2.82 -18.21 11.31
C HIS A 183 3.93 -18.45 12.36
N PRO A 184 3.88 -19.56 13.12
CA PRO A 184 4.88 -19.86 14.13
C PRO A 184 6.27 -20.15 13.51
N PRO A 185 7.38 -19.66 14.10
CA PRO A 185 8.71 -19.68 13.49
C PRO A 185 9.37 -21.05 13.31
N ASN A 186 8.72 -22.16 13.72
CA ASN A 186 9.34 -23.47 13.87
C ASN A 186 8.70 -24.60 13.03
N THR A 187 7.87 -24.29 12.05
CA THR A 187 7.39 -25.33 11.13
C THR A 187 8.45 -25.53 10.05
N ILE A 188 9.32 -26.54 10.24
CA ILE A 188 10.15 -27.06 9.14
C ILE A 188 9.18 -27.68 8.15
N GLU A 189 8.83 -26.91 7.13
CA GLU A 189 7.89 -27.33 6.10
C GLU A 189 8.68 -27.70 4.87
N ASP A 190 9.02 -28.98 4.75
CA ASP A 190 9.46 -29.56 3.48
C ASP A 190 8.19 -29.89 2.66
N GLY A 191 8.01 -29.22 1.51
CA GLY A 191 6.88 -29.44 0.61
C GLY A 191 6.73 -28.35 -0.45
N GLU A 192 5.93 -28.60 -1.49
CA GLU A 192 5.66 -27.64 -2.59
C GLU A 192 5.07 -26.31 -2.07
N ASP A 193 4.31 -26.36 -0.97
CA ASP A 193 3.64 -25.22 -0.32
C ASP A 193 4.55 -24.33 0.55
N ALA A 194 5.78 -24.74 0.81
CA ALA A 194 6.66 -24.08 1.79
C ALA A 194 7.04 -22.66 1.38
N ALA A 195 7.28 -22.44 0.08
CA ALA A 195 7.58 -21.12 -0.47
C ALA A 195 6.41 -20.15 -0.27
N LEU A 196 5.19 -20.60 -0.56
CA LEU A 196 3.99 -19.78 -0.48
C LEU A 196 3.68 -19.40 0.98
N LYS A 197 3.76 -20.34 1.92
CA LYS A 197 3.59 -20.03 3.34
C LYS A 197 4.65 -19.07 3.86
N ARG A 198 5.89 -19.19 3.39
CA ARG A 198 6.95 -18.23 3.72
C ARG A 198 6.64 -16.83 3.19
N ILE A 199 6.04 -16.71 2.00
CA ILE A 199 5.57 -15.42 1.47
C ILE A 199 4.52 -14.83 2.41
N PHE A 200 3.49 -15.57 2.78
CA PHE A 200 2.45 -15.09 3.71
C PHE A 200 3.01 -14.72 5.09
N ALA A 201 3.95 -15.52 5.64
CA ALA A 201 4.60 -15.20 6.90
C ALA A 201 5.40 -13.88 6.84
N LEU A 202 6.14 -13.65 5.75
CA LEU A 202 6.87 -12.40 5.53
C LEU A 202 5.91 -11.21 5.32
N GLN A 203 4.80 -11.41 4.60
CA GLN A 203 3.78 -10.40 4.40
C GLN A 203 3.12 -10.02 5.73
N ALA A 204 2.74 -11.00 6.54
CA ALA A 204 2.14 -10.80 7.86
C ALA A 204 3.08 -10.03 8.80
N LEU A 205 4.35 -10.45 8.88
CA LEU A 205 5.36 -9.75 9.67
C LEU A 205 5.58 -8.31 9.18
N THR A 206 5.69 -8.11 7.86
CA THR A 206 5.89 -6.78 7.28
C THR A 206 4.69 -5.87 7.53
N LEU A 207 3.47 -6.43 7.47
CA LEU A 207 2.25 -5.69 7.73
C LEU A 207 2.17 -5.25 9.21
N GLN A 208 2.49 -6.16 10.14
CA GLN A 208 2.56 -5.86 11.57
C GLN A 208 3.57 -4.75 11.86
N VAL A 209 4.80 -4.88 11.37
CA VAL A 209 5.84 -3.84 11.55
C VAL A 209 5.40 -2.51 10.92
N SER A 210 4.69 -2.54 9.79
CA SER A 210 4.17 -1.31 9.17
C SER A 210 3.09 -0.66 10.04
N TYR A 211 2.23 -1.46 10.68
CA TYR A 211 1.18 -0.99 11.58
C TYR A 211 1.75 -0.40 12.88
N ASP A 212 2.71 -1.06 13.51
CA ASP A 212 3.34 -0.61 14.75
C ASP A 212 4.09 0.73 14.59
N ASN A 213 4.40 1.11 13.35
CA ASN A 213 5.07 2.37 12.99
C ASN A 213 4.11 3.50 12.60
N VAL A 214 2.79 3.26 12.56
CA VAL A 214 1.76 4.30 12.34
C VAL A 214 1.43 5.00 13.66
#